data_AF-A0A8I0H3S3-F1
#
_entry.id   AF-A0A8I0H3S3-F1
#
_cell.length_a   1.000
_cell.length_b   1.000
_cell.length_c   1.000
_cell.angle_alpha   90.00
_cell.angle_beta   90.00
_cell.angle_gamma   90.00
#
_symmetry.space_group_name_H-M   'P 1'
#
loop_
_entity.id
_entity.type
_entity.pdbx_description
1 polymer ?
#
loop_
_entity_poly.entity_id
_entity_poly.type
_entity_poly.pdbx_seq_one_letter_code
_entity_poly.pdbx_strand_id
1 'polypeptide(L)' 'MIKITFPDNSVKEFESGITPLQIAESISPRLAQEVLAATVDGQEWDLSRSI' A
#
# COMPACT_ATOMS: atom_id res chain seq x y z
N MET A 1 -4.28 -8.79 10.22
CA MET A 1 -3.06 -8.08 10.67
C MET A 1 -1.82 -8.57 9.93
N ILE A 2 -1.31 -7.76 9.00
CA ILE A 2 -0.02 -7.92 8.32
C ILE A 2 0.84 -6.68 8.58
N LYS A 3 2.17 -6.83 8.52
CA LYS A 3 3.13 -5.74 8.66
C LYS A 3 3.66 -5.36 7.29
N ILE A 4 3.58 -4.07 6.97
CA ILE A 4 4.10 -3.53 5.71
C ILE A 4 5.25 -2.58 6.03
N THR A 5 6.38 -2.81 5.37
CA THR A 5 7.56 -1.95 5.44
C THR A 5 7.56 -1.02 4.22
N PHE A 6 7.71 0.28 4.48
CA PHE A 6 7.79 1.29 3.43
C PHE A 6 9.25 1.58 3.04
N PRO A 7 9.51 2.26 1.91
CA PRO A 7 10.86 2.58 1.45
C PRO A 7 11.71 3.41 2.44
N ASP A 8 11.07 4.11 3.37
CA ASP A 8 11.73 4.85 4.44
C ASP A 8 12.07 3.99 5.67
N ASN A 9 11.88 2.67 5.59
CA ASN A 9 11.98 1.68 6.67
C ASN A 9 10.92 1.82 7.78
N SER A 10 9.93 2.70 7.62
CA SER A 10 8.79 2.70 8.55
C SER A 10 7.98 1.42 8.39
N VAL A 11 7.41 0.94 9.49
CA VAL A 11 6.56 -0.25 9.50
C VAL A 11 5.19 0.14 10.02
N LYS A 12 4.13 -0.24 9.29
CA LYS A 12 2.74 -0.10 9.75
C LYS A 12 2.02 -1.44 9.70
N GLU A 13 1.04 -1.58 10.59
CA GLU A 13 0.16 -2.74 10.65
C GLU A 13 -1.16 -2.45 9.95
N PHE A 14 -1.62 -3.39 9.14
CA PHE A 14 -2.87 -3.31 8.39
C PHE A 14 -3.63 -4.62 8.47
N GLU A 15 -4.92 -4.60 8.12
CA GLU A 15 -5.67 -5.85 8.00
C GLU A 15 -5.22 -6.69 6.80
N SER A 16 -5.38 -8.01 6.92
CA SER A 16 -5.04 -8.91 5.80
C SER A 16 -6.01 -8.67 4.65
N GLY A 17 -5.51 -8.67 3.42
CA GLY A 17 -6.33 -8.41 2.25
C GLY A 17 -6.50 -6.92 1.92
N ILE A 18 -5.76 -6.04 2.62
CA ILE A 18 -5.73 -4.61 2.30
C ILE A 18 -5.18 -4.38 0.90
N THR A 19 -5.64 -3.34 0.22
CA THR A 19 -5.16 -3.00 -1.12
C THR A 19 -4.16 -1.84 -1.08
N PRO A 20 -3.29 -1.71 -2.10
CA PRO A 20 -2.40 -0.55 -2.21
C PRO A 20 -3.13 0.79 -2.21
N LEU A 21 -4.34 0.86 -2.78
CA LEU A 21 -5.16 2.08 -2.73
C LEU A 21 -5.51 2.46 -1.29
N GLN A 22 -5.98 1.51 -0.49
CA GLN A 22 -6.31 1.74 0.92
C GLN A 22 -5.08 2.14 1.74
N ILE A 23 -3.92 1.56 1.42
CA ILE A 23 -2.66 1.98 2.04
C ILE A 23 -2.33 3.43 1.67
N ALA A 24 -2.45 3.81 0.38
CA ALA A 24 -2.23 5.18 -0.08
C ALA A 24 -3.17 6.19 0.61
N GLU A 25 -4.45 5.84 0.76
CA GLU A 25 -5.45 6.63 1.49
C GLU A 25 -5.05 6.86 2.95
N SER A 26 -4.48 5.84 3.61
CA SER A 26 -3.99 5.94 5.00
C SER A 26 -2.78 6.86 5.17
N ILE A 27 -2.06 7.14 4.08
CA ILE A 27 -0.90 8.06 4.06
C ILE A 27 -1.39 9.49 3.81
N SER A 28 -2.13 9.70 2.73
CA SER A 28 -2.82 10.98 2.49
C SER A 28 -3.86 10.86 1.35
N PRO A 29 -4.92 11.68 1.37
CA PRO A 29 -5.89 11.74 0.28
C PRO A 29 -5.25 12.11 -1.07
N ARG A 30 -4.21 12.95 -1.05
CA ARG A 30 -3.48 13.36 -2.25
C ARG A 30 -2.74 12.18 -2.88
N LEU A 31 -2.04 11.37 -2.07
CA LEU A 31 -1.33 10.20 -2.59
C LEU A 31 -2.30 9.19 -3.21
N ALA A 32 -3.45 8.95 -2.58
CA ALA A 32 -4.48 8.07 -3.14
C ALA A 32 -5.03 8.56 -4.49
N GLN A 33 -5.04 9.87 -4.74
CA GLN A 33 -5.45 10.44 -6.04
C GLN A 33 -4.35 10.36 -7.11
N GLU A 34 -3.08 10.49 -6.70
CA GLU A 34 -1.93 10.50 -7.62
C GLU A 34 -1.34 9.10 -7.89
N VAL A 35 -1.69 8.08 -7.09
CA VAL A 35 -1.15 6.72 -7.23
C VAL A 35 -1.69 6.00 -8.47
N LEU A 36 -0.80 5.35 -9.23
CA LEU A 36 -1.15 4.63 -10.46
C LEU A 36 -0.92 3.11 -10.33
N ALA A 37 0.13 2.70 -9.65
CA ALA A 37 0.51 1.31 -9.43
C ALA A 37 1.27 1.20 -8.11
N ALA A 38 1.42 -0.03 -7.62
CA ALA A 38 2.24 -0.33 -6.46
C ALA A 38 3.29 -1.38 -6.78
N THR A 39 4.38 -1.39 -6.01
CA THR A 39 5.36 -2.48 -6.01
C THR A 39 5.29 -3.18 -4.68
N VAL A 40 5.00 -4.48 -4.71
CA VAL A 40 4.93 -5.33 -3.51
C VAL A 40 5.98 -6.42 -3.68
N ASP A 41 6.94 -6.49 -2.76
CA ASP A 41 8.04 -7.46 -2.78
C ASP A 41 8.78 -7.57 -4.14
N GLY A 42 8.96 -6.43 -4.81
CA GLY A 42 9.64 -6.33 -6.10
C GLY A 42 8.77 -6.68 -7.32
N GLN A 43 7.47 -6.90 -7.15
CA GLN A 43 6.52 -7.20 -8.23
C GLN A 43 5.54 -6.05 -8.44
N GLU A 44 5.19 -5.80 -9.71
CA GLU A 44 4.11 -4.87 -10.06
C GLU A 44 2.76 -5.38 -9.51
N TRP A 45 2.02 -4.48 -8.88
CA TRP A 45 0.77 -4.78 -8.19
C TRP A 45 -0.31 -3.77 -8.55
N ASP A 46 -1.50 -4.29 -8.83
CA ASP A 46 -2.67 -3.46 -9.11
C ASP A 46 -3.20 -2.83 -7.80
N LEU A 47 -3.70 -1.59 -7.89
CA LEU A 47 -4.19 -0.83 -6.74
C LEU A 47 -5.40 -1.46 -6.04
N SER A 48 -6.16 -2.28 -6.75
CA SER A 48 -7.33 -3.00 -6.24
C SER A 48 -7.02 -4.44 -5.81
N ARG A 49 -5.80 -4.92 -6.06
CA ARG A 49 -5.39 -6.27 -5.70
C ARG A 49 -4.97 -6.32 -4.22
N SER A 50 -5.62 -7.19 -3.47
CA SER A 50 -5.30 -7.46 -2.06
C SER A 50 -3.86 -7.94 -1.86
N ILE A 51 -3.26 -7.49 -0.76
CA ILE A 51 -1.97 -7.92 -0.20
C ILE A 51 -2.22 -8.87 0.97
#